data_AF-A0A6B0DLT3-F1
#
_entry.id   AF-A0A6B0DLT3-F1
#
_cell.length_a   1.000
_cell.length_b   1.000
_cell.length_c   1.000
_cell.angle_alpha   90.00
_cell.angle_beta   90.00
_cell.angle_gamma   90.00
#
_symmetry.space_group_name_H-M   'P 1'
#
loop_
_entity.id
_entity.type
_entity.pdbx_description
1 polymer ?
#
loop_
_entity_poly.entity_id
_entity_poly.type
_entity_poly.pdbx_seq_one_letter_code
_entity_poly.pdbx_strand_id
1 'polypeptide(L)'
;MEKNDLITINVLILELATMIVAIALAFTAESLASLKIITFYVLTEFIIITVVVIWFWWLYVMLRLKYPPLSDTFPIYDVLILVSISLFPFVYKLGGLTYLSILLSMMMLFWSTLLFQIIKEHKGNMVKEEITIIRTEAKLRLVVVVLSALTALVSFFSSLYGTILFSLVIFIIILSAYIHRISRKFTE
;
A
#
# COMPACT_ATOMS: atom_id res chain seq x y z
N MET A 1 11.73 -7.82 26.57
CA MET A 1 12.86 -8.08 25.66
C MET A 1 13.79 -6.89 25.66
N GLU A 2 15.08 -7.13 25.42
CA GLU A 2 16.05 -6.05 25.32
C GLU A 2 15.71 -5.18 24.11
N LYS A 3 15.97 -3.88 24.22
CA LYS A 3 15.79 -2.89 23.14
C LYS A 3 16.39 -3.36 21.80
N ASN A 4 17.40 -4.23 21.85
CA ASN A 4 18.06 -4.82 20.70
C ASN A 4 17.14 -5.73 19.86
N ASP A 5 16.25 -6.51 20.47
CA ASP A 5 15.40 -7.45 19.73
C ASP A 5 14.35 -6.72 18.87
N LEU A 6 13.78 -5.63 19.38
CA LEU A 6 12.83 -4.78 18.65
C LEU A 6 13.49 -4.04 17.48
N ILE A 7 14.76 -3.63 17.65
CA ILE A 7 15.56 -3.04 16.57
C ILE A 7 15.80 -4.09 15.49
N THR A 8 16.16 -5.33 15.87
CA THR A 8 16.35 -6.43 14.93
C THR A 8 15.07 -6.74 14.16
N ILE A 9 13.90 -6.79 14.81
CA ILE A 9 12.61 -7.02 14.13
C ILE A 9 12.32 -5.91 13.11
N ASN A 10 12.53 -4.63 13.48
CA ASN A 10 12.29 -3.52 12.57
C ASN A 10 13.23 -3.57 11.35
N VAL A 11 14.53 -3.85 11.56
CA VAL A 11 15.50 -4.03 10.47
C VAL A 11 15.09 -5.18 9.56
N LEU A 12 14.69 -6.32 10.12
CA LEU A 12 14.30 -7.50 9.36
C LEU A 12 13.03 -7.25 8.53
N ILE A 13 12.09 -6.48 9.06
CA ILE A 13 10.91 -6.01 8.30
C ILE A 13 11.30 -5.06 7.17
N LEU A 14 12.24 -4.15 7.40
CA LEU A 14 12.74 -3.21 6.39
C LEU A 14 13.49 -3.94 5.26
N GLU A 15 14.32 -4.92 5.60
CA GLU A 15 15.00 -5.80 4.65
C GLU A 15 14.01 -6.65 3.86
N LEU A 16 13.01 -7.23 4.54
CA LEU A 16 11.94 -7.95 3.86
C LEU A 16 11.19 -7.03 2.88
N ALA A 17 10.91 -5.79 3.27
CA ALA A 17 10.23 -4.83 2.40
C ALA A 17 11.05 -4.48 1.15
N THR A 18 12.38 -4.30 1.27
CA THR A 18 13.24 -4.04 0.12
C THR A 18 13.38 -5.26 -0.79
N MET A 19 13.51 -6.47 -0.22
CA MET A 19 13.55 -7.72 -0.99
C MET A 19 12.26 -7.94 -1.78
N ILE A 20 11.10 -7.71 -1.15
CA ILE A 20 9.79 -7.87 -1.78
C ILE A 20 9.57 -6.87 -2.91
N VAL A 21 10.03 -5.63 -2.78
CA VAL A 21 10.02 -4.69 -3.89
C VAL A 21 10.95 -5.10 -5.00
N ALA A 22 12.17 -5.57 -4.69
CA ALA A 22 13.07 -6.09 -5.70
C ALA A 22 12.43 -7.26 -6.48
N ILE A 23 11.70 -8.14 -5.81
CA ILE A 23 10.91 -9.22 -6.45
C ILE A 23 9.80 -8.64 -7.32
N ALA A 24 9.04 -7.64 -6.84
CA ALA A 24 7.99 -6.99 -7.62
C ALA A 24 8.55 -6.35 -8.91
N LEU A 25 9.71 -5.70 -8.81
CA LEU A 25 10.44 -5.11 -9.93
C LEU A 25 11.01 -6.17 -10.87
N ALA A 26 11.46 -7.31 -10.33
CA ALA A 26 11.91 -8.43 -11.13
C ALA A 26 10.74 -9.03 -11.94
N PHE A 27 9.56 -9.19 -11.34
CA PHE A 27 8.37 -9.67 -12.04
C PHE A 27 7.88 -8.70 -13.13
N THR A 28 7.92 -7.38 -12.88
CA THR A 28 7.62 -6.41 -13.94
C THR A 28 8.65 -6.51 -15.07
N ALA A 29 9.94 -6.62 -14.75
CA ALA A 29 11.02 -6.69 -15.74
C ALA A 29 10.97 -7.97 -16.58
N GLU A 30 10.75 -9.12 -15.95
CA GLU A 30 10.54 -10.41 -16.62
C GLU A 30 9.32 -10.34 -17.56
N SER A 31 8.23 -9.72 -17.09
CA SER A 31 7.04 -9.51 -17.91
C SER A 31 7.36 -8.69 -19.16
N LEU A 32 8.18 -7.63 -19.05
CA LEU A 32 8.60 -6.83 -20.20
C LEU A 32 9.49 -7.62 -21.15
N ALA A 33 10.44 -8.39 -20.62
CA ALA A 33 11.36 -9.23 -21.42
C ALA A 33 10.63 -10.37 -22.15
N SER A 34 9.51 -10.86 -21.61
CA SER A 34 8.70 -11.93 -22.24
C SER A 34 7.92 -11.47 -23.48
N LEU A 35 7.83 -10.16 -23.74
CA LEU A 35 7.06 -9.61 -24.86
C LEU A 35 7.92 -9.55 -26.13
N LYS A 36 7.44 -10.20 -27.20
CA LYS A 36 8.10 -10.18 -28.52
C LYS A 36 8.14 -8.78 -29.17
N ILE A 37 7.20 -7.90 -28.82
CA ILE A 37 7.11 -6.54 -29.34
C ILE A 37 6.82 -5.61 -28.16
N ILE A 38 7.73 -4.69 -27.89
CA ILE A 38 7.54 -3.65 -26.89
C ILE A 38 6.84 -2.47 -27.59
N THR A 39 5.58 -2.25 -27.26
CA THR A 39 4.84 -1.06 -27.70
C THR A 39 4.97 0.07 -26.69
N PHE A 40 4.79 1.31 -27.14
CA PHE A 40 4.79 2.49 -26.25
C PHE A 40 3.77 2.34 -25.12
N TYR A 41 2.60 1.79 -25.42
CA TYR A 41 1.54 1.52 -24.45
C TYR A 41 1.99 0.59 -23.31
N VAL A 42 2.59 -0.55 -23.66
CA VAL A 42 3.15 -1.51 -22.68
C VAL A 42 4.23 -0.86 -21.82
N LEU A 43 5.10 -0.05 -22.43
CA LEU A 43 6.14 0.66 -21.69
C LEU A 43 5.53 1.65 -20.67
N THR A 44 4.50 2.39 -21.06
CA THR A 44 3.80 3.31 -20.15
C THR A 44 3.11 2.57 -19.01
N GLU A 45 2.43 1.45 -19.26
CA GLU A 45 1.83 0.63 -18.20
C GLU A 45 2.88 0.11 -17.21
N PHE A 46 4.02 -0.39 -17.73
CA PHE A 46 5.14 -0.85 -16.91
C PHE A 46 5.68 0.24 -15.96
N ILE A 47 5.90 1.46 -16.49
CA ILE A 47 6.38 2.59 -15.69
C ILE A 47 5.36 2.94 -14.61
N ILE A 48 4.08 3.01 -14.96
CA ILE A 48 3.01 3.36 -14.01
C ILE A 48 2.95 2.36 -12.86
N ILE A 49 2.90 1.05 -13.15
CA ILE A 49 2.85 0.00 -12.12
C ILE A 49 4.07 0.08 -11.22
N THR A 50 5.25 0.26 -11.81
CA THR A 50 6.51 0.35 -11.07
C THR A 50 6.49 1.53 -10.11
N VAL A 51 6.06 2.71 -10.57
CA VAL A 51 5.91 3.91 -9.73
C VAL A 51 4.93 3.66 -8.58
N VAL A 52 3.79 3.01 -8.85
CA VAL A 52 2.79 2.68 -7.83
C VAL A 52 3.36 1.73 -6.76
N VAL A 53 4.07 0.67 -7.16
CA VAL A 53 4.71 -0.29 -6.24
C VAL A 53 5.73 0.42 -5.36
N ILE A 54 6.62 1.23 -5.95
CA ILE A 54 7.64 1.99 -5.21
C ILE A 54 6.97 2.97 -4.24
N TRP A 55 5.89 3.62 -4.67
CA TRP A 55 5.19 4.58 -3.83
C TRP A 55 4.54 3.93 -2.60
N PHE A 56 3.87 2.78 -2.78
CA PHE A 56 3.33 2.02 -1.64
C PHE A 56 4.44 1.54 -0.72
N TRP A 57 5.52 0.97 -1.26
CA TRP A 57 6.65 0.57 -0.45
C TRP A 57 7.24 1.72 0.37
N TRP A 58 7.42 2.89 -0.24
CA TRP A 58 7.97 4.05 0.45
C TRP A 58 7.06 4.50 1.61
N LEU A 59 5.75 4.54 1.39
CA LEU A 59 4.79 4.87 2.45
C LEU A 59 4.85 3.86 3.61
N TYR A 60 4.99 2.58 3.29
CA TYR A 60 5.12 1.51 4.27
C TYR A 60 6.41 1.66 5.09
N VAL A 61 7.55 1.85 4.43
CA VAL A 61 8.86 2.03 5.08
C VAL A 61 8.83 3.25 6.00
N MET A 62 8.34 4.39 5.53
CA MET A 62 8.25 5.60 6.35
C MET A 62 7.33 5.42 7.56
N LEU A 63 6.23 4.68 7.42
CA LEU A 63 5.35 4.35 8.53
C LEU A 63 6.07 3.52 9.60
N ARG A 64 6.84 2.51 9.18
CA ARG A 64 7.56 1.61 10.10
C ARG A 64 8.81 2.23 10.72
N LEU A 65 9.46 3.14 10.02
CA LEU A 65 10.50 3.98 10.63
C LEU A 65 9.93 4.90 11.71
N LYS A 66 8.74 5.46 11.51
CA LYS A 66 8.09 6.32 12.51
C LYS A 66 7.51 5.52 13.69
N TYR A 67 6.93 4.36 13.41
CA TYR A 67 6.24 3.51 14.38
C TYR A 67 6.76 2.06 14.30
N PRO A 68 7.93 1.78 14.88
CA PRO A 68 8.49 0.44 14.92
C PRO A 68 7.57 -0.49 15.72
N PRO A 69 7.48 -1.79 15.38
CA PRO A 69 6.68 -2.73 16.16
C PRO A 69 7.17 -2.80 17.60
N LEU A 70 6.24 -2.79 18.56
CA LEU A 70 6.54 -2.91 19.99
C LEU A 70 6.11 -4.27 20.58
N SER A 71 5.37 -5.06 19.80
CA SER A 71 4.87 -6.37 20.20
C SER A 71 5.80 -7.47 19.69
N ASP A 72 6.04 -8.48 20.53
CA ASP A 72 6.78 -9.70 20.17
C ASP A 72 5.92 -10.71 19.36
N THR A 73 4.76 -10.27 18.88
CA THR A 73 3.89 -11.08 18.04
C THR A 73 4.31 -11.02 16.58
N PHE A 74 4.06 -12.09 15.83
CA PHE A 74 4.35 -12.13 14.40
C PHE A 74 3.66 -10.96 13.67
N PRO A 75 4.40 -10.15 12.88
CA PRO A 75 3.90 -8.95 12.22
C PRO A 75 3.04 -9.30 11.00
N ILE A 76 1.88 -9.91 11.23
CA ILE A 76 1.07 -10.52 10.17
C ILE A 76 0.58 -9.49 9.16
N TYR A 77 0.16 -8.30 9.60
CA TYR A 77 -0.36 -7.27 8.71
C TYR A 77 0.74 -6.68 7.82
N ASP A 78 1.96 -6.57 8.34
CA ASP A 78 3.13 -6.13 7.57
C ASP A 78 3.41 -7.07 6.41
N VAL A 79 3.48 -8.37 6.71
CA VAL A 79 3.70 -9.39 5.71
C VAL A 79 2.58 -9.39 4.69
N LEU A 80 1.32 -9.30 5.12
CA LEU A 80 0.18 -9.25 4.21
C LEU A 80 0.21 -8.02 3.29
N ILE A 81 0.56 -6.85 3.80
CA ILE A 81 0.69 -5.62 3.01
C ILE A 81 1.82 -5.77 1.99
N LEU A 82 3.00 -6.23 2.42
CA LEU A 82 4.16 -6.39 1.56
C LEU A 82 3.91 -7.42 0.45
N VAL A 83 3.33 -8.58 0.79
CA VAL A 83 2.91 -9.58 -0.20
C VAL A 83 1.94 -8.96 -1.19
N SER A 84 0.95 -8.19 -0.71
CA SER A 84 -0.01 -7.52 -1.58
C SER A 84 0.65 -6.52 -2.54
N ILE A 85 1.65 -5.76 -2.08
CA ILE A 85 2.46 -4.85 -2.91
C ILE A 85 3.22 -5.63 -3.99
N SER A 86 3.80 -6.79 -3.66
CA SER A 86 4.53 -7.59 -4.66
C SER A 86 3.64 -8.25 -5.72
N LEU A 87 2.39 -8.51 -5.38
CA LEU A 87 1.43 -9.12 -6.30
C LEU A 87 0.84 -8.12 -7.30
N PHE A 88 1.02 -6.81 -7.08
CA PHE A 88 0.45 -5.76 -7.92
C PHE A 88 0.74 -5.95 -9.42
N PRO A 89 2.00 -6.17 -9.84
CA PRO A 89 2.34 -6.39 -11.25
C PRO A 89 1.66 -7.62 -11.85
N PHE A 90 1.68 -8.72 -11.10
CA PHE A 90 1.17 -10.01 -11.54
C PHE A 90 -0.36 -9.98 -11.68
N VAL A 91 -1.04 -9.43 -10.68
CA VAL A 91 -2.50 -9.31 -10.66
C VAL A 91 -3.00 -8.38 -11.76
N TYR A 92 -2.31 -7.26 -12.00
CA TYR A 92 -2.65 -6.37 -13.10
C TYR A 92 -2.55 -7.09 -14.46
N LYS A 93 -1.48 -7.86 -14.68
CA LYS A 93 -1.27 -8.61 -15.93
C LYS A 93 -2.34 -9.68 -16.17
N LEU A 94 -2.69 -10.44 -15.14
CA LEU A 94 -3.62 -11.57 -15.28
C LEU A 94 -5.09 -11.17 -15.35
N GLY A 95 -5.46 -10.15 -14.58
CA GLY A 95 -6.86 -9.86 -14.29
C GLY A 95 -7.30 -8.45 -14.70
N GLY A 96 -6.38 -7.58 -15.09
CA GLY A 96 -6.67 -6.18 -15.34
C GLY A 96 -7.25 -5.48 -14.10
N LEU A 97 -8.13 -4.51 -14.34
CA LEU A 97 -8.63 -3.59 -13.31
C LEU A 97 -9.47 -4.25 -12.22
N THR A 98 -10.24 -5.28 -12.56
CA THR A 98 -11.13 -5.95 -11.59
C THR A 98 -10.32 -6.60 -10.47
N TYR A 99 -9.35 -7.43 -10.82
CA TYR A 99 -8.53 -8.11 -9.82
C TYR A 99 -7.58 -7.14 -9.11
N LEU A 100 -7.10 -6.11 -9.81
CA LEU A 100 -6.32 -5.04 -9.18
C LEU A 100 -7.12 -4.31 -8.11
N SER A 101 -8.40 -4.04 -8.36
CA SER A 101 -9.30 -3.40 -7.40
C SER A 101 -9.55 -4.28 -6.17
N ILE A 102 -9.66 -5.60 -6.35
CA ILE A 102 -9.77 -6.57 -5.25
C ILE A 102 -8.49 -6.56 -4.40
N LEU A 103 -7.32 -6.65 -5.04
CA LEU A 103 -6.03 -6.62 -4.36
C LEU A 103 -5.85 -5.30 -3.58
N LEU A 104 -6.17 -4.17 -4.20
CA LEU A 104 -6.10 -2.86 -3.57
C LEU A 104 -7.04 -2.77 -2.36
N SER A 105 -8.26 -3.30 -2.48
CA SER A 105 -9.22 -3.37 -1.36
C SER A 105 -8.66 -4.18 -0.19
N MET A 106 -8.13 -5.39 -0.45
CA MET A 106 -7.53 -6.24 0.59
C MET A 106 -6.31 -5.56 1.25
N MET A 107 -5.40 -5.02 0.45
CA MET A 107 -4.20 -4.34 0.93
C MET A 107 -4.56 -3.16 1.84
N MET A 108 -5.52 -2.33 1.44
CA MET A 108 -5.97 -1.17 2.22
C MET A 108 -6.68 -1.56 3.51
N LEU A 109 -7.36 -2.72 3.51
CA LEU A 109 -7.96 -3.27 4.72
C LEU A 109 -6.88 -3.67 5.72
N PHE A 110 -5.89 -4.46 5.30
CA PHE A 110 -4.76 -4.86 6.14
C PHE A 110 -4.02 -3.65 6.68
N TRP A 111 -3.82 -2.63 5.83
CA TRP A 111 -3.13 -1.41 6.23
C TRP A 111 -3.95 -0.54 7.18
N SER A 112 -5.27 -0.53 7.06
CA SER A 112 -6.14 0.12 8.05
C SER A 112 -6.03 -0.59 9.40
N THR A 113 -6.09 -1.92 9.42
CA THR A 113 -5.93 -2.71 10.65
C THR A 113 -4.57 -2.49 11.30
N LEU A 114 -3.50 -2.43 10.50
CA LEU A 114 -2.17 -2.09 10.96
C LEU A 114 -2.12 -0.74 11.68
N LEU A 115 -2.76 0.30 11.14
CA LEU A 115 -2.79 1.61 11.80
C LEU A 115 -3.51 1.57 13.15
N PHE A 116 -4.64 0.85 13.24
CA PHE A 116 -5.32 0.68 14.51
C PHE A 116 -4.46 -0.08 15.53
N GLN A 117 -3.69 -1.05 15.08
CA GLN A 117 -2.72 -1.75 15.92
C GLN A 117 -1.58 -0.83 16.37
N ILE A 118 -1.02 -0.01 15.48
CA ILE A 118 0.00 1.00 15.83
C ILE A 118 -0.52 1.95 16.92
N ILE A 119 -1.74 2.45 16.79
CA ILE A 119 -2.38 3.30 17.82
C ILE A 119 -2.49 2.54 19.14
N LYS A 120 -2.87 1.26 19.12
CA LYS A 120 -3.00 0.44 20.33
C LYS A 120 -1.66 0.23 21.03
N GLU A 121 -0.61 -0.08 20.26
CA GLU A 121 0.74 -0.35 20.78
C GLU A 121 1.43 0.91 21.33
N HIS A 122 1.24 2.06 20.65
CA HIS A 122 1.95 3.30 20.98
C HIS A 122 1.10 4.32 21.74
N LYS A 123 -0.11 3.94 22.19
CA LYS A 123 -1.06 4.85 22.86
C LYS A 123 -0.44 5.62 24.03
N GLY A 124 0.49 4.99 24.76
CA GLY A 124 1.18 5.61 25.90
C GLY A 124 2.20 6.69 25.52
N ASN A 125 2.72 6.66 24.29
CA ASN A 125 3.82 7.52 23.83
C ASN A 125 3.38 8.53 22.76
N MET A 126 2.15 8.45 22.25
CA MET A 126 1.63 9.35 21.22
C MET A 126 0.82 10.51 21.81
N VAL A 127 0.98 11.70 21.21
CA VAL A 127 0.13 12.86 21.51
C VAL A 127 -1.29 12.63 20.95
N LYS A 128 -2.32 13.18 21.60
CA LYS A 128 -3.73 13.05 21.18
C LYS A 128 -3.96 13.47 19.71
N GLU A 129 -3.24 14.47 19.25
CA GLU A 129 -3.31 14.96 17.87
C GLU A 129 -2.78 13.94 16.87
N GLU A 130 -1.62 13.32 17.14
CA GLU A 130 -1.07 12.24 16.32
C GLU A 130 -2.01 11.02 16.26
N ILE A 131 -2.63 10.66 17.38
CA ILE A 131 -3.63 9.57 17.43
C ILE A 131 -4.81 9.89 16.51
N THR A 132 -5.26 11.14 16.50
CA THR A 132 -6.39 11.60 15.68
C THR A 132 -6.04 11.56 14.20
N ILE A 133 -4.82 11.98 13.85
CA ILE A 133 -4.26 11.88 12.51
C ILE A 133 -4.25 10.43 12.02
N ILE A 134 -3.61 9.52 12.75
CA ILE A 134 -3.49 8.11 12.35
C ILE A 134 -4.87 7.46 12.25
N ARG A 135 -5.79 7.79 13.15
CA ARG A 135 -7.16 7.27 13.10
C ARG A 135 -7.91 7.78 11.86
N THR A 136 -7.66 9.01 11.45
CA THR A 136 -8.24 9.57 10.23
C THR A 136 -7.66 8.89 9.00
N GLU A 137 -6.36 8.63 8.95
CA GLU A 137 -5.74 7.83 7.88
C GLU A 137 -6.34 6.41 7.81
N ALA A 138 -6.52 5.76 8.96
CA ALA A 138 -7.12 4.42 9.01
C ALA A 138 -8.53 4.40 8.43
N LYS A 139 -9.34 5.42 8.76
CA LYS A 139 -10.69 5.59 8.21
C LYS A 139 -10.67 5.89 6.71
N LEU A 140 -9.76 6.76 6.24
CA LEU A 140 -9.60 7.03 4.81
C LEU A 140 -9.26 5.75 4.04
N ARG A 141 -8.39 4.89 4.59
CA ARG A 141 -8.11 3.58 3.99
C ARG A 141 -9.35 2.68 3.93
N LEU A 142 -10.20 2.69 4.94
CA LEU A 142 -11.49 1.96 4.88
C LEU A 142 -12.43 2.52 3.79
N VAL A 143 -12.43 3.83 3.57
CA VAL A 143 -13.18 4.41 2.44
C VAL A 143 -12.62 3.87 1.12
N VAL A 144 -11.30 3.81 0.97
CA VAL A 144 -10.64 3.21 -0.21
C VAL A 144 -10.99 1.71 -0.35
N VAL A 145 -11.08 0.96 0.75
CA VAL A 145 -11.53 -0.46 0.73
C VAL A 145 -12.90 -0.56 0.07
N VAL A 146 -13.87 0.23 0.54
CA VAL A 146 -15.26 0.21 0.04
C VAL A 146 -15.31 0.63 -1.42
N LEU A 147 -14.65 1.73 -1.78
CA LEU A 147 -14.65 2.23 -3.16
C LEU A 147 -13.96 1.25 -4.12
N SER A 148 -12.88 0.59 -3.69
CA SER A 148 -12.19 -0.42 -4.51
C SER A 148 -13.03 -1.68 -4.67
N ALA A 149 -13.74 -2.12 -3.62
CA ALA A 149 -14.68 -3.23 -3.72
C ALA A 149 -15.85 -2.93 -4.69
N LEU A 150 -16.42 -1.72 -4.60
CA LEU A 150 -17.42 -1.25 -5.56
C LEU A 150 -16.86 -1.19 -6.98
N THR A 151 -15.62 -0.73 -7.15
CA THR A 151 -14.95 -0.68 -8.45
C THR A 151 -14.79 -2.09 -9.02
N ALA A 152 -14.42 -3.08 -8.22
CA ALA A 152 -14.34 -4.47 -8.66
C ALA A 152 -15.70 -5.00 -9.13
N LEU A 153 -16.77 -4.74 -8.37
CA LEU A 153 -18.13 -5.13 -8.74
C LEU A 153 -18.59 -4.47 -10.04
N VAL A 154 -18.38 -3.17 -10.20
CA VAL A 154 -18.78 -2.43 -11.42
C VAL A 154 -17.96 -2.86 -12.63
N SER A 155 -16.65 -3.10 -12.44
CA SER A 155 -15.75 -3.55 -13.51
C SER A 155 -16.13 -4.92 -14.06
N PHE A 156 -16.83 -5.75 -13.28
CA PHE A 156 -17.37 -7.02 -13.75
C PHE A 156 -18.47 -6.84 -14.81
N PHE A 157 -19.28 -5.78 -14.70
CA PHE A 157 -20.37 -5.49 -15.64
C PHE A 157 -19.95 -4.58 -16.78
N SER A 158 -19.05 -3.63 -16.54
CA SER A 158 -18.58 -2.69 -17.55
C SER A 158 -17.15 -2.22 -17.27
N SER A 159 -16.25 -2.58 -18.18
CA SER A 159 -14.85 -2.15 -18.10
C SER A 159 -14.72 -0.62 -18.16
N LEU A 160 -15.56 0.08 -18.92
CA LEU A 160 -15.44 1.54 -19.07
C LEU A 160 -15.78 2.27 -17.76
N TYR A 161 -16.89 1.92 -17.12
CA TYR A 161 -17.26 2.50 -15.83
C TYR A 161 -16.30 2.06 -14.71
N GLY A 162 -15.78 0.83 -14.78
CA GLY A 162 -14.72 0.32 -13.92
C GLY A 162 -13.47 1.20 -13.96
N THR A 163 -12.98 1.55 -15.15
CA THR A 163 -11.79 2.41 -15.31
C THR A 163 -12.00 3.80 -14.73
N ILE A 164 -13.18 4.40 -14.93
CA ILE A 164 -13.50 5.74 -14.39
C ILE A 164 -13.49 5.71 -12.86
N LEU A 165 -14.17 4.73 -12.25
CA LEU A 165 -14.18 4.57 -10.79
C LEU A 165 -12.80 4.26 -10.24
N PHE A 166 -12.03 3.39 -10.88
CA PHE A 166 -10.68 3.08 -10.46
C PHE A 166 -9.78 4.32 -10.48
N SER A 167 -9.88 5.14 -11.54
CA SER A 167 -9.14 6.40 -11.65
C SER A 167 -9.50 7.37 -10.52
N LEU A 168 -10.79 7.42 -10.14
CA LEU A 168 -11.26 8.23 -9.02
C LEU A 168 -10.73 7.71 -7.67
N VAL A 169 -10.65 6.39 -7.48
CA VAL A 169 -10.03 5.79 -6.29
C VAL A 169 -8.56 6.17 -6.17
N ILE A 170 -7.79 6.04 -7.25
CA ILE A 170 -6.37 6.43 -7.29
C ILE A 170 -6.22 7.92 -7.00
N PHE A 171 -7.09 8.76 -7.58
CA PHE A 171 -7.10 10.19 -7.31
C PHE A 171 -7.33 10.51 -5.83
N ILE A 172 -8.28 9.84 -5.16
CA ILE A 172 -8.54 9.99 -3.72
C ILE A 172 -7.30 9.59 -2.90
N ILE A 173 -6.63 8.49 -3.26
CA ILE A 173 -5.41 8.05 -2.57
C ILE A 173 -4.32 9.13 -2.68
N ILE A 174 -4.08 9.67 -3.88
CA ILE A 174 -3.09 10.75 -4.11
C ILE A 174 -3.46 12.01 -3.33
N LEU A 175 -4.72 12.43 -3.40
CA LEU A 175 -5.22 13.61 -2.69
C LEU A 175 -5.04 13.45 -1.18
N SER A 176 -5.34 12.27 -0.63
CA SER A 176 -5.18 11.98 0.80
C SER A 176 -3.71 12.11 1.23
N ALA A 177 -2.78 11.63 0.41
CA ALA A 177 -1.35 11.76 0.69
C ALA A 177 -0.89 13.22 0.65
N TYR A 178 -1.42 14.02 -0.28
CA TYR A 178 -1.08 15.43 -0.44
C TYR A 178 -1.63 16.30 0.69
N ILE A 179 -2.91 16.15 1.02
CA ILE A 179 -3.57 16.85 2.13
C ILE A 179 -2.85 16.53 3.44
N HIS A 180 -2.41 15.28 3.62
CA HIS A 180 -1.72 14.89 4.84
C HIS A 180 -0.33 15.54 4.98
N ARG A 181 0.41 15.68 3.86
CA ARG A 181 1.70 16.40 3.84
C ARG A 181 1.53 17.88 4.17
N ILE A 182 0.45 18.51 3.69
CA ILE A 182 0.16 19.91 3.96
C ILE A 182 -0.24 20.09 5.43
N SER A 183 -1.13 19.24 5.95
CA SER A 183 -1.60 19.31 7.33
C SER A 183 -0.46 19.24 8.36
N ARG A 184 0.51 18.33 8.20
CA ARG A 184 1.67 18.23 9.10
C ARG A 184 2.56 19.49 9.10
N LYS A 185 2.66 20.18 7.96
CA LYS A 185 3.51 21.38 7.83
C LYS A 185 2.93 22.61 8.54
N PHE A 186 1.65 22.57 8.92
CA PHE A 186 0.98 23.64 9.67
C PHE A 186 0.91 23.34 11.18
N THR A 187 1.34 22.16 11.62
CA THR A 187 1.34 21.74 13.04
C THR A 187 2.73 21.76 13.69
N GLU A 188 3.78 22.01 12.90
CA GLU A 188 5.13 22.39 13.37
C GLU A 188 5.22 23.91 13.57
#